data_AF-A0A0N0NS50-F1
#
_entry.id   AF-A0A0N0NS50-F1
#
_cell.length_a   1.000
_cell.length_b   1.000
_cell.length_c   1.000
_cell.angle_alpha   90.00
_cell.angle_beta   90.00
_cell.angle_gamma   90.00
#
_symmetry.space_group_name_H-M   'P 1'
#
loop_
_entity.id
_entity.type
_entity.pdbx_description
1 polymer ?
#
loop_
_entity_poly.entity_id
_entity_poly.type
_entity_poly.pdbx_seq_one_letter_code
_entity_poly.pdbx_strand_id
1 'polypeptide(L)' 'MVDILNATLGYQEIQVVSMPERIDKRDAFAVMASVTGIDYNITDGVVGDTISAKALPHTMQQEPKTLAAGEPT' A
#
# COMPACT_ATOMS: atom_id res chain seq x y z
N MET A 1 11.88 27.22 -10.65
CA MET A 1 10.90 26.44 -11.43
C MET A 1 11.09 25.00 -11.01
N VAL A 2 10.05 24.35 -10.47
CA VAL A 2 10.15 22.96 -9.96
C VAL A 2 10.21 22.02 -11.17
N ASP A 3 11.20 21.13 -11.21
CA ASP A 3 11.40 20.18 -12.31
C ASP A 3 10.54 18.93 -12.09
N ILE A 4 9.31 18.99 -12.60
CA ILE A 4 8.29 17.93 -12.45
C ILE A 4 8.64 16.70 -13.30
N LEU A 5 9.37 16.89 -14.40
CA LEU A 5 9.70 15.80 -15.33
C LEU A 5 10.75 14.86 -14.73
N ASN A 6 11.72 15.39 -14.00
CA ASN A 6 12.76 14.58 -13.38
C ASN A 6 12.35 14.06 -11.99
N ALA A 7 11.61 14.84 -11.20
CA ALA A 7 11.22 14.46 -9.84
C ALA A 7 10.09 13.41 -9.80
N THR A 8 9.04 13.56 -10.62
CA THR A 8 7.86 12.67 -10.60
C THR A 8 7.66 11.94 -11.93
N LEU A 9 8.65 11.98 -12.83
CA LEU A 9 8.61 11.32 -14.14
C LEU A 9 7.43 11.74 -15.02
N GLY A 10 6.93 12.97 -14.84
CA GLY A 10 5.76 13.48 -15.55
C GLY A 10 4.41 13.04 -14.95
N TYR A 11 4.40 12.37 -13.80
CA TYR A 11 3.20 12.10 -13.01
C TYR A 11 2.96 13.19 -11.97
N GLN A 12 1.75 13.24 -11.40
CA GLN A 12 1.46 14.13 -10.28
C GLN A 12 2.18 13.69 -8.99
N GLU A 13 2.18 12.39 -8.69
CA GLU A 13 2.77 11.81 -7.49
C GLU A 13 3.10 10.33 -7.71
N ILE A 14 4.20 9.85 -7.12
CA ILE A 14 4.59 8.43 -7.12
C ILE A 14 4.28 7.84 -5.73
N GLN A 15 3.42 6.84 -5.69
CA GLN A 15 3.02 6.16 -4.44
C GLN A 15 3.66 4.78 -4.35
N VAL A 16 4.37 4.52 -3.26
CA VAL A 16 5.01 3.23 -2.97
C VAL A 16 4.27 2.54 -1.84
N VAL A 17 3.58 1.45 -2.17
CA VAL A 17 2.89 0.62 -1.18
C VAL A 17 3.79 -0.53 -0.78
N SER A 18 4.10 -0.64 0.51
CA SER A 18 4.92 -1.73 1.04
C SER A 18 4.44 -2.19 2.41
N MET A 19 4.57 -3.47 2.72
CA MET A 19 4.23 -3.98 4.06
C MET A 19 5.14 -3.35 5.12
N PRO A 20 4.61 -2.98 6.30
CA PRO A 20 5.40 -2.33 7.36
C PRO A 20 6.53 -3.21 7.90
N GLU A 21 6.37 -4.53 7.88
CA GLU A 21 7.41 -5.49 8.30
C GLU A 21 8.61 -5.55 7.32
N ARG A 22 8.44 -5.07 6.08
CA ARG A 22 9.42 -5.20 4.99
C ARG A 22 10.24 -3.93 4.81
N ILE A 23 10.94 -3.57 5.89
CA ILE A 23 11.83 -2.40 6.00
C ILE A 23 12.99 -2.48 4.99
N ASP A 24 13.47 -3.69 4.72
CA ASP A 24 14.51 -3.99 3.73
C ASP A 24 14.23 -3.39 2.34
N LYS A 25 13.00 -3.51 1.84
CA LYS A 25 12.63 -2.93 0.53
C LYS A 25 12.36 -1.43 0.61
N ARG A 26 11.95 -0.89 1.76
CA ARG A 26 11.77 0.57 1.94
C ARG A 26 13.11 1.28 1.88
N ASP A 27 14.11 0.73 2.56
CA ASP A 27 15.46 1.29 2.60
C ASP A 27 16.13 1.21 1.22
N ALA A 28 16.00 0.08 0.53
CA ALA A 28 16.50 -0.04 -0.85
C ALA A 28 15.88 1.00 -1.78
N PHE A 29 14.57 1.26 -1.65
CA PHE A 29 13.88 2.26 -2.47
C PHE A 29 14.32 3.69 -2.13
N ALA A 30 14.51 4.00 -0.84
CA ALA A 30 15.00 5.30 -0.39
C ALA A 30 16.40 5.62 -0.95
N VAL A 31 17.30 4.63 -0.96
CA VAL A 31 18.62 4.78 -1.58
C VAL A 31 18.49 5.02 -3.07
N MET A 32 17.66 4.24 -3.78
CA MET A 32 17.46 4.45 -5.22
C MET A 32 16.90 5.84 -5.53
N ALA A 33 15.88 6.29 -4.79
CA ALA A 33 15.29 7.62 -4.94
C ALA A 33 16.29 8.75 -4.68
N SER A 34 17.19 8.59 -3.70
CA SER A 34 18.25 9.57 -3.43
C SER A 34 19.27 9.70 -4.57
N VAL A 35 19.51 8.61 -5.30
CA VAL A 35 20.44 8.58 -6.44
C VAL A 35 19.78 9.12 -7.70
N THR A 36 18.51 8.82 -7.93
CA THR A 36 17.77 9.23 -9.13
C THR A 36 17.15 10.62 -9.00
N GLY A 37 17.01 11.15 -7.77
CA GLY A 37 16.31 12.40 -7.50
C GLY A 37 14.79 12.30 -7.65
N ILE A 38 14.23 11.10 -7.54
CA ILE A 38 12.78 10.85 -7.67
C ILE A 38 12.09 11.13 -6.33
N ASP A 39 10.98 11.84 -6.40
CA ASP A 39 10.10 12.14 -5.26
C ASP A 39 8.98 11.10 -5.18
N TYR A 40 8.71 10.60 -3.98
CA TYR A 40 7.75 9.53 -3.76
C TYR A 40 7.17 9.56 -2.35
N ASN A 41 5.96 9.03 -2.20
CA ASN A 41 5.29 8.88 -0.91
C ASN A 41 5.13 7.39 -0.56
N ILE A 42 5.53 7.00 0.65
CA ILE A 42 5.38 5.61 1.12
C ILE A 42 4.07 5.49 1.89
N THR A 43 3.26 4.51 1.51
CA THR A 43 2.07 4.13 2.25
C THR A 43 2.20 2.68 2.76
N ASP A 44 1.76 2.44 3.99
CA ASP A 44 1.76 1.11 4.58
C ASP A 44 0.73 0.21 3.92
N GLY A 45 1.18 -0.94 3.41
CA GLY A 45 0.30 -2.01 2.96
C GLY A 45 -0.32 -2.74 4.16
N VAL A 46 -1.60 -3.10 4.04
CA VAL A 46 -2.31 -3.92 5.02
C VAL A 46 -2.28 -5.39 4.63
N VAL A 47 -2.17 -6.28 5.62
CA VAL A 47 -2.26 -7.73 5.41
C VAL A 47 -3.70 -8.08 5.06
N GLY A 48 -3.92 -8.84 3.99
CA GLY A 48 -5.27 -9.22 3.52
C GLY A 48 -6.13 -9.85 4.62
N ASP A 49 -5.54 -10.66 5.50
CA ASP A 49 -6.23 -11.31 6.63
C ASP A 49 -6.70 -10.34 7.72
N THR A 50 -6.10 -9.16 7.83
CA THR A 50 -6.51 -8.11 8.79
C THR A 50 -7.58 -7.18 8.23
N ILE A 51 -7.91 -7.30 6.94
CA ILE A 51 -8.95 -6.50 6.30
C ILE A 51 -10.31 -7.06 6.71
N SER A 52 -11.16 -6.19 7.27
CA SER A 52 -12.54 -6.55 7.60
C SER A 52 -13.26 -7.08 6.36
N ALA A 53 -14.03 -8.17 6.50
CA ALA A 53 -14.83 -8.73 5.41
C ALA A 53 -15.82 -7.72 4.78
N LYS A 54 -16.14 -6.63 5.49
CA LYS A 54 -16.98 -5.51 5.00
C LYS A 54 -16.21 -4.51 4.12
N ALA A 55 -14.88 -4.47 4.23
CA ALA A 55 -14.00 -3.62 3.42
C ALA A 55 -13.49 -4.32 2.15
N LEU A 56 -13.82 -5.60 1.96
CA LEU A 56 -13.49 -6.34 0.74
C LEU A 56 -14.43 -5.94 -0.41
N PRO A 57 -13.91 -5.71 -1.62
CA PRO A 57 -14.73 -5.44 -2.79
C PRO A 57 -15.64 -6.63 -3.12
N HIS A 58 -16.88 -6.38 -3.51
CA HIS A 58 -17.89 -7.40 -3.84
C HIS A 58 -17.47 -8.39 -4.95
N THR A 59 -16.40 -8.09 -5.70
CA THR A 59 -15.88 -8.90 -6.81
C THR A 59 -14.75 -9.85 -6.40
N MET A 60 -14.20 -9.72 -5.20
CA MET A 60 -13.20 -10.66 -4.68
C MET A 60 -13.95 -11.80 -4.00
N GLN A 61 -13.93 -12.99 -4.63
CA GLN A 61 -14.67 -14.19 -4.22
C GLN A 61 -14.48 -14.44 -2.71
N GLN A 62 -15.52 -14.14 -1.92
CA GLN A 62 -15.52 -14.35 -0.49
C GLN A 62 -15.60 -15.87 -0.23
N GLU A 63 -14.64 -16.46 0.46
CA GLU A 63 -14.84 -17.81 1.02
C GLU A 63 -15.93 -17.72 2.11
N PRO A 64 -16.94 -18.60 2.09
CA PRO A 64 -18.06 -18.53 3.02
C PRO A 64 -17.62 -19.11 4.37
N LYS A 65 -16.95 -18.31 5.20
CA LYS A 65 -16.67 -18.69 6.59
C LYS A 65 -17.78 -18.19 7.51
N THR A 66 -18.80 -19.03 7.63
CA THR A 66 -19.68 -19.23 8.80
C THR A 66 -19.84 -18.03 9.73
N LEU A 67 -20.87 -17.21 9.48
CA LEU A 67 -21.51 -16.39 10.50
C LEU A 67 -22.45 -17.28 11.34
N ALA A 68 -21.87 -18.13 12.18
CA ALA A 68 -22.57 -18.78 13.28
C ALA A 68 -21.70 -18.69 14.53
N ALA A 69 -22.32 -18.22 15.62
CA ALA A 69 -21.77 -17.86 16.93
C ALA A 69 -21.06 -16.50 16.96
N GLY A 70 -21.58 -15.42 17.53
CA GLY A 70 -22.78 -15.21 18.33
C GLY A 70 -22.51 -14.01 19.23
N GLU A 71 -23.35 -12.97 19.15
CA GLU A 71 -23.58 -12.09 20.29
C GLU A 71 -25.10 -11.95 20.47
N PRO A 72 -25.65 -12.56 21.53
CA PRO A 72 -26.95 -12.21 22.08
C PRO A 72 -26.79 -11.02 23.04
N THR A 73 -27.53 -9.94 22.78
CA THR A 73 -28.46 -9.20 23.68
C THR A 73 -28.74 -7.84 23.06
#